data_AF-A0A0A1MDY6-F1
#
_entry.id   AF-A0A0A1MDY6-F1
#
_cell.length_a   1.000
_cell.length_b   1.000
_cell.length_c   1.000
_cell.angle_alpha   90.00
_cell.angle_beta   90.00
_cell.angle_gamma   90.00
#
_symmetry.space_group_name_H-M   'P 1'
#
loop_
_entity.id
_entity.type
_entity.pdbx_description
1 polymer ?
#
loop_
_entity_poly.entity_id
_entity_poly.type
_entity_poly.pdbx_seq_one_letter_code
_entity_poly.pdbx_strand_id
1 'polypeptide(L)' 'MSELELYKFVQDKEIDWRGETLMLWLDGDDLEAFSELEGDVIVDDGGYEVTLLQGGMICIELNDVCEIHEIEPTNILEKE' A
#
# COMPACT_ATOMS: atom_id res chain seq x y z
N MET A 1 -6.69 6.17 -7.02
CA MET A 1 -5.24 6.46 -7.09
C MET A 1 -4.67 5.99 -8.43
N SER A 2 -3.64 6.64 -8.97
CA SER A 2 -2.92 6.19 -10.17
C SER A 2 -1.59 5.49 -9.83
N GLU A 3 -1.05 4.70 -10.76
CA GLU A 3 0.26 4.04 -10.61
C GLU A 3 1.38 5.01 -10.25
N LEU A 4 1.46 6.18 -10.90
CA LEU A 4 2.49 7.18 -10.61
C LEU A 4 2.34 7.80 -9.21
N GLU A 5 1.11 7.94 -8.74
CA GLU A 5 0.82 8.43 -7.39
C GLU A 5 1.25 7.41 -6.33
N LEU A 6 0.87 6.14 -6.51
CA LEU A 6 1.29 5.04 -5.63
C LEU A 6 2.82 4.89 -5.64
N TYR A 7 3.43 4.88 -6.83
CA TYR A 7 4.88 4.78 -6.99
C TYR A 7 5.62 5.88 -6.23
N LYS A 8 5.14 7.14 -6.33
CA LYS A 8 5.72 8.26 -5.58
C LYS A 8 5.50 8.13 -4.08
N PHE A 9 4.32 7.69 -3.68
CA PHE A 9 3.97 7.55 -2.27
C PHE A 9 4.86 6.54 -1.55
N VAL A 10 5.25 5.44 -2.20
CA VAL A 10 6.05 4.38 -1.57
C VAL A 10 7.57 4.61 -1.60
N GLN A 11 8.09 5.63 -2.30
CA GLN A 11 9.54 5.78 -2.51
C GLN A 11 10.36 6.00 -1.23
N ASP A 12 9.75 6.60 -0.21
CA ASP A 12 10.39 6.87 1.08
C ASP A 12 9.99 5.86 2.17
N LYS A 13 9.31 4.78 1.79
CA LYS A 13 8.71 3.79 2.69
C LYS A 13 9.44 2.47 2.61
N GLU A 14 9.29 1.66 3.66
CA GLU A 14 9.76 0.29 3.64
C GLU A 14 8.76 -0.56 2.83
N ILE A 15 9.25 -1.16 1.74
CA ILE A 15 8.49 -1.99 0.81
C ILE A 15 9.35 -3.21 0.43
N ASP A 16 8.74 -4.41 0.42
CA ASP A 16 9.46 -5.65 0.13
C ASP A 16 8.54 -6.76 -0.39
N TRP A 17 9.10 -7.66 -1.20
CA TRP A 17 8.42 -8.87 -1.67
C TRP A 17 8.59 -10.02 -0.68
N ARG A 18 7.48 -10.50 -0.10
CA ARG A 18 7.43 -11.71 0.71
C ARG A 18 6.84 -12.86 -0.08
N GLY A 19 7.68 -13.50 -0.89
CA GLY A 19 7.24 -14.51 -1.84
C GLY A 19 6.51 -13.85 -3.01
N GLU A 20 5.21 -14.10 -3.13
CA GLU A 20 4.37 -13.51 -4.20
C GLU A 20 3.62 -12.25 -3.76
N THR A 21 3.80 -11.83 -2.50
CA THR A 21 3.09 -10.69 -1.92
C THR A 21 4.03 -9.50 -1.73
N LEU A 22 3.65 -8.35 -2.26
CA LEU A 22 4.28 -7.05 -2.05
C LEU A 22 3.72 -6.42 -0.78
N MET A 23 4.58 -6.18 0.19
CA MET A 23 4.20 -5.65 1.50
C MET A 23 4.68 -4.20 1.63
N LEU A 24 3.84 -3.34 2.17
CA LEU A 24 4.14 -1.95 2.50
C LEU A 24 4.06 -1.73 4.02
N TRP A 25 5.05 -1.04 4.59
CA TRP A 25 5.03 -0.59 5.97
C TRP A 25 4.82 0.91 6.05
N LEU A 26 3.79 1.29 6.79
CA LEU A 26 3.43 2.67 7.09
C LEU A 26 3.62 2.92 8.58
N ASP A 27 4.03 4.14 8.94
CA ASP A 27 3.82 4.61 10.30
C ASP A 27 2.41 5.21 10.47
N GLY A 28 2.11 5.68 11.68
CA GLY A 28 0.81 6.29 11.96
C GLY A 28 0.59 7.63 11.25
N ASP A 29 1.65 8.37 10.95
CA ASP A 29 1.59 9.68 10.28
C ASP A 29 1.36 9.49 8.77
N ASP A 30 1.90 8.42 8.18
CA ASP A 30 1.68 8.02 6.79
C ASP A 30 0.25 7.53 6.51
N LEU A 31 -0.47 7.04 7.53
CA LEU A 31 -1.81 6.49 7.34
C LEU A 31 -2.81 7.55 6.88
N GLU A 32 -2.70 8.78 7.39
CA GLU A 32 -3.55 9.90 6.95
C GLU A 32 -3.29 10.20 5.46
N ALA A 33 -2.02 10.33 5.08
CA ALA A 33 -1.62 10.57 3.69
C ALA A 33 -2.06 9.42 2.76
N PHE A 34 -1.97 8.17 3.22
CA PHE A 34 -2.45 7.01 2.46
C PHE A 34 -3.98 7.06 2.28
N SER A 35 -4.72 7.37 3.34
CA SER A 35 -6.18 7.50 3.29
C SER A 35 -6.64 8.62 2.35
N GLU A 36 -5.91 9.74 2.29
CA GLU A 36 -6.21 10.83 1.35
C GLU A 36 -5.92 10.45 -0.10
N LEU A 37 -4.87 9.65 -0.34
CA LEU A 37 -4.50 9.17 -1.67
C LEU A 37 -5.55 8.22 -2.27
N GLU A 38 -6.13 7.41 -1.39
CA GLU A 38 -7.15 6.43 -1.69
C GLU A 38 -8.54 7.07 -1.91
N GLY A 39 -8.85 8.12 -1.15
CA GLY A 39 -10.11 8.83 -1.23
C GLY A 39 -11.30 7.95 -0.82
N ASP A 40 -12.45 8.15 -1.48
CA ASP A 40 -13.70 7.44 -1.14
C ASP A 40 -13.75 5.99 -1.68
N VAL A 41 -12.75 5.55 -2.48
CA VAL A 41 -12.75 4.26 -3.20
C VAL A 41 -12.76 3.06 -2.23
N ILE A 42 -12.07 3.17 -1.10
CA ILE A 42 -11.91 2.09 -0.11
C ILE A 42 -13.24 1.68 0.54
N VAL A 43 -14.14 2.62 0.75
CA VAL A 43 -15.30 2.41 1.64
C VAL A 43 -16.38 1.56 0.97
N ASP A 44 -16.44 1.58 -0.36
CA ASP A 44 -17.42 0.81 -1.13
C ASP A 44 -17.05 -0.67 -1.27
N ASP A 45 -15.75 -1.02 -1.15
CA ASP A 45 -15.24 -2.39 -1.34
C ASP A 45 -14.87 -3.12 -0.02
N GLY A 46 -15.16 -2.51 1.13
CA GLY A 46 -15.01 -3.15 2.45
C GLY A 46 -13.66 -2.93 3.15
N GLY A 47 -12.74 -2.19 2.52
CA GLY A 47 -11.44 -1.81 3.09
C GLY A 47 -10.34 -2.86 2.96
N TYR A 48 -9.16 -2.55 3.52
CA TYR A 48 -7.98 -3.41 3.48
C TYR A 48 -7.78 -4.17 4.80
N GLU A 49 -7.34 -5.43 4.71
CA GLU A 49 -6.77 -6.10 5.87
C GLU A 49 -5.39 -5.52 6.20
N VAL A 50 -5.16 -5.24 7.48
CA VAL A 50 -3.89 -4.67 7.96
C VAL A 50 -3.37 -5.39 9.19
N THR A 51 -2.05 -5.48 9.30
CA THR A 51 -1.38 -5.94 10.51
C THR A 51 -0.81 -4.75 11.29
N LEU A 52 -1.30 -4.56 12.52
CA LEU A 52 -0.74 -3.58 13.45
C LEU A 52 0.43 -4.20 14.22
N LEU A 53 1.61 -3.61 14.08
CA LEU A 53 2.84 -4.05 14.73
C LEU A 53 3.14 -3.18 15.97
N GLN A 54 3.95 -3.74 16.89
CA GLN A 54 4.38 -3.02 18.08
C GLN A 54 5.14 -1.75 17.68
N GLY A 55 4.75 -0.61 18.25
CA GLY A 55 5.32 0.71 17.90
C GLY A 55 4.47 1.54 16.94
N GLY A 56 3.32 1.02 16.48
CA GLY A 56 2.36 1.76 15.66
C GLY A 56 2.59 1.63 14.16
N MET A 57 3.51 0.76 13.73
CA MET A 57 3.69 0.44 12.32
C MET A 57 2.53 -0.41 11.81
N ILE A 58 2.08 -0.10 10.61
CA ILE A 58 0.97 -0.74 9.91
C ILE A 58 1.56 -1.42 8.69
N CYS A 59 1.31 -2.72 8.56
CA CYS A 59 1.72 -3.48 7.39
C CYS A 59 0.49 -3.79 6.54
N ILE A 60 0.57 -3.44 5.26
CA ILE A 60 -0.49 -3.57 4.26
C ILE A 60 0.02 -4.46 3.13
N GLU A 61 -0.82 -5.38 2.66
CA GLU A 61 -0.60 -6.10 1.40
C GLU A 61 -0.89 -5.17 0.24
N LEU A 62 0.16 -4.72 -0.45
CA LEU A 62 0.03 -3.76 -1.54
C LEU A 62 -0.56 -4.41 -2.80
N ASN A 63 -0.60 -5.75 -2.88
CA ASN A 63 -1.31 -6.45 -3.94
C ASN A 63 -2.80 -6.10 -3.97
N ASP A 64 -3.46 -6.06 -2.81
CA ASP A 64 -4.89 -5.71 -2.71
C ASP A 64 -5.14 -4.27 -3.20
N VAL A 65 -4.25 -3.36 -2.79
CA VAL A 65 -4.26 -1.97 -3.24
C VAL A 65 -4.09 -1.91 -4.76
N CYS A 66 -3.11 -2.63 -5.29
CA CYS A 66 -2.85 -2.69 -6.72
C CYS A 66 -4.03 -3.28 -7.50
N GLU A 67 -4.69 -4.32 -6.98
CA GLU A 67 -5.85 -4.95 -7.61
C GLU A 67 -7.02 -3.97 -7.74
N ILE A 68 -7.35 -3.23 -6.68
CA ILE A 68 -8.45 -2.25 -6.68
C ILE A 68 -8.23 -1.14 -7.69
N HIS A 69 -6.98 -0.67 -7.85
CA HIS A 69 -6.64 0.42 -8.76
C HIS A 69 -6.15 -0.05 -10.15
N GLU A 70 -6.26 -1.35 -10.46
CA GLU A 70 -5.78 -1.97 -11.71
C GLU A 70 -4.30 -1.67 -12.02
N ILE A 71 -3.46 -1.66 -10.98
CA ILE A 71 -2.02 -1.43 -11.05
C ILE A 71 -1.29 -2.78 -11.06
N GLU A 72 -0.26 -2.91 -11.88
CA GLU A 72 0.62 -4.08 -11.84
C GLU A 72 1.66 -3.88 -10.72
N PRO A 73 1.70 -4.74 -9.67
CA PRO A 73 2.59 -4.54 -8.53
C PRO A 73 4.07 -4.48 -8.90
N THR A 74 4.47 -5.19 -9.97
CA THR A 74 5.86 -5.15 -10.46
C THR A 74 6.27 -3.79 -11.05
N ASN A 75 5.32 -2.92 -11.39
CA ASN A 75 5.61 -1.52 -11.76
C ASN A 75 5.91 -0.65 -10.53
N ILE A 76 5.48 -1.07 -9.33
CA ILE A 76 5.78 -0.38 -8.07
C ILE A 76 7.15 -0.81 -7.52
N LEU A 77 7.40 -2.12 -7.49
CA LEU A 77 8.69 -2.70 -7.09
C LEU A 77 8.99 -3.95 -7.93
N GLU A 78 10.11 -3.95 -8.66
CA GLU A 78 10.57 -5.13 -9.40
C GLU A 78 10.90 -6.29 -8.45
N LYS A 79 10.68 -7.54 -8.89
CA LYS A 79 11.15 -8.74 -8.19
C LYS A 79 12.63 -8.98 -8.54
N GLU A 80 13.45 -9.31 -7.53
CA GLU A 80 14.84 -9.75 -7.74
C GLU A 80 14.94 -11.14 -8.40
#